data_AF-A0A2H6EM93-F1
#
_entry.id   AF-A0A2H6EM93-F1
#
_cell.length_a   1.000
_cell.length_b   1.000
_cell.length_c   1.000
_cell.angle_alpha   90.00
_cell.angle_beta   90.00
_cell.angle_gamma   90.00
#
_symmetry.space_group_name_H-M   'P 1'
#
loop_
_entity.id
_entity.type
_entity.pdbx_description
1 polymer ?
#
loop_
_entity_poly.entity_id
_entity_poly.type
_entity_poly.pdbx_seq_one_letter_code
_entity_poly.pdbx_strand_id
1 'polypeptide(L)'
;MPQIKILLDTNTYLRLAKSIHPLLGIEFGKEKFTLYIHKEIEIELNRSSRLQNKFNWMEQDEYRQNRKKKLIIKKSKQEEIENTYDYIWEYQKEQKLNLSREDIYCIATALELGTKLVTDDQNMIEVCNEFEVNVFSTLELMKLMFDNNHIDLNKISEITEYWKYENDLPANFQKDFKKFFK
;
A
#
# COMPACT_ATOMS: atom_id res chain seq x y z
N MET A 1 -20.37 6.17 -11.08
CA MET A 1 -19.56 6.77 -10.01
C MET A 1 -18.11 6.77 -10.42
N PRO A 2 -17.34 7.82 -10.11
CA PRO A 2 -15.89 7.80 -10.27
C PRO A 2 -15.28 6.76 -9.33
N GLN A 3 -14.16 6.15 -9.73
CA GLN A 3 -13.45 5.18 -8.90
C GLN A 3 -12.92 5.80 -7.60
N ILE A 4 -12.94 5.03 -6.51
CA ILE A 4 -12.25 5.38 -5.26
C ILE A 4 -10.86 4.76 -5.29
N LYS A 5 -9.83 5.60 -5.37
CA LYS A 5 -8.44 5.16 -5.43
C LYS A 5 -7.90 4.87 -4.03
N ILE A 6 -7.17 3.77 -3.91
CA ILE A 6 -6.46 3.36 -2.70
C ILE A 6 -5.00 3.16 -3.07
N LEU A 7 -4.10 3.81 -2.33
CA LEU A 7 -2.66 3.72 -2.51
C LEU A 7 -2.10 2.65 -1.57
N LEU A 8 -1.24 1.78 -2.10
CA LEU A 8 -0.52 0.77 -1.31
C LEU A 8 0.93 1.24 -1.11
N ASP A 9 1.49 1.01 0.08
CA ASP A 9 2.94 1.05 0.28
C ASP A 9 3.64 -0.19 -0.33
N THR A 10 4.96 -0.22 -0.25
CA THR A 10 5.76 -1.33 -0.80
C THR A 10 5.43 -2.66 -0.12
N ASN A 11 5.38 -2.70 1.21
CA ASN A 11 5.17 -3.94 1.96
C ASN A 11 3.78 -4.53 1.69
N THR A 12 2.74 -3.71 1.70
CA THR A 12 1.35 -4.10 1.41
C THR A 12 1.25 -4.65 -0.01
N TYR A 13 1.85 -3.96 -1.00
CA TYR A 13 1.87 -4.43 -2.37
C TYR A 13 2.54 -5.81 -2.48
N LEU A 14 3.71 -6.00 -1.88
CA LEU A 14 4.46 -7.26 -1.92
C LEU A 14 3.70 -8.41 -1.27
N ARG A 15 3.05 -8.14 -0.14
CA ARG A 15 2.24 -9.12 0.61
C ARG A 15 1.02 -9.60 -0.17
N LEU A 16 0.37 -8.73 -0.93
CA LEU A 16 -0.89 -9.04 -1.61
C LEU A 16 -0.72 -9.47 -3.07
N ALA A 17 0.19 -8.84 -3.81
CA ALA A 17 0.26 -8.99 -5.26
C ALA A 17 0.62 -10.41 -5.70
N LYS A 18 1.27 -11.20 -4.84
CA LYS A 18 1.59 -12.60 -5.13
C LYS A 18 0.36 -13.51 -5.09
N SER A 19 -0.56 -13.28 -4.18
CA SER A 19 -1.74 -14.13 -3.96
C SER A 19 -3.00 -13.62 -4.65
N ILE A 20 -3.04 -12.32 -4.96
CA ILE A 20 -4.11 -11.64 -5.69
C ILE A 20 -3.47 -11.05 -6.95
N HIS A 21 -3.67 -11.70 -8.09
CA HIS A 21 -3.15 -11.23 -9.37
C HIS A 21 -4.21 -11.32 -10.47
N PRO A 22 -4.45 -10.26 -11.25
CA PRO A 22 -3.87 -8.91 -11.12
C PRO A 22 -4.41 -8.16 -9.88
N LEU A 23 -3.54 -7.43 -9.17
CA LEU A 23 -3.92 -6.63 -8.00
C LEU A 23 -4.30 -5.19 -8.39
N LEU A 24 -3.47 -4.56 -9.22
CA LEU A 24 -3.56 -3.13 -9.51
C LEU A 24 -4.53 -2.83 -10.64
N GLY A 25 -5.25 -1.72 -10.52
CA GLY A 25 -6.18 -1.23 -11.54
C GLY A 25 -7.28 -2.21 -11.90
N ILE A 26 -7.78 -2.96 -10.92
CA ILE A 26 -9.00 -3.76 -10.97
C ILE A 26 -10.02 -3.10 -10.04
N GLU A 27 -11.17 -2.72 -10.59
CA GLU A 27 -12.26 -2.15 -9.80
C GLU A 27 -12.97 -3.25 -9.00
N PHE A 28 -13.34 -2.97 -7.76
CA PHE A 28 -14.17 -3.87 -6.95
C PHE A 28 -15.18 -3.11 -6.10
N GLY A 29 -16.28 -3.79 -5.75
CA GLY A 29 -17.38 -3.19 -4.99
C GLY A 29 -18.22 -2.18 -5.78
N LYS A 30 -19.33 -1.74 -5.17
CA LYS A 30 -20.24 -0.75 -5.78
C LYS A 30 -19.60 0.62 -5.93
N GLU A 31 -18.71 0.97 -5.00
CA GLU A 31 -17.95 2.21 -4.98
C GLU A 31 -16.77 2.22 -5.95
N LYS A 32 -16.52 1.11 -6.67
CA LYS A 32 -15.40 0.98 -7.61
C LYS A 32 -14.07 1.32 -6.95
N PHE A 33 -13.78 0.65 -5.84
CA PHE A 33 -12.47 0.73 -5.21
C PHE A 33 -11.42 0.18 -6.17
N THR A 34 -10.29 0.87 -6.30
CA THR A 34 -9.22 0.48 -7.21
C THR A 34 -7.86 0.73 -6.56
N LEU A 35 -7.01 -0.30 -6.58
CA LEU A 35 -5.69 -0.25 -5.96
C LEU A 35 -4.63 0.28 -6.93
N TYR A 36 -3.73 1.09 -6.38
CA TYR A 36 -2.60 1.70 -7.08
C TYR A 36 -1.35 1.69 -6.20
N ILE A 37 -0.18 1.76 -6.85
CA ILE A 37 1.09 2.07 -6.21
C ILE A 37 1.58 3.45 -6.67
N HIS A 38 2.39 4.10 -5.85
CA HIS A 38 3.09 5.31 -6.25
C HIS A 38 4.26 4.97 -7.20
N LYS A 39 4.68 5.92 -8.06
CA LYS A 39 5.82 5.70 -8.98
C LYS A 39 7.12 5.38 -8.25
N GLU A 40 7.25 5.87 -7.01
CA GLU A 40 8.45 5.69 -6.19
C GLU A 40 8.62 4.27 -5.68
N ILE A 41 7.53 3.52 -5.54
CA ILE A 41 7.57 2.10 -5.21
C ILE A 41 8.27 1.32 -6.34
N GLU A 42 7.93 1.61 -7.60
CA GLU A 42 8.61 0.99 -8.74
C GLU A 42 10.12 1.32 -8.75
N ILE A 43 10.48 2.55 -8.38
CA ILE A 43 11.90 2.96 -8.28
C ILE A 43 12.60 2.20 -7.15
N GLU A 44 11.96 2.04 -5.99
CA GLU A 44 12.49 1.26 -4.87
C GLU A 44 12.70 -0.22 -5.26
N LEU A 45 11.68 -0.85 -5.86
CA LEU A 45 11.75 -2.25 -6.28
C LEU A 45 12.88 -2.49 -7.29
N ASN A 46 13.11 -1.55 -8.20
CA ASN A 46 14.21 -1.62 -9.17
C ASN A 46 15.59 -1.34 -8.55
N ARG A 47 15.66 -0.56 -7.47
CA ARG A 47 16.91 -0.22 -6.76
C ARG A 47 17.33 -1.29 -5.76
N SER A 48 16.38 -1.94 -5.09
CA SER A 48 16.64 -2.80 -3.94
C SER A 48 16.92 -4.25 -4.35
N SER A 49 18.21 -4.61 -4.47
CA SER A 49 18.62 -5.99 -4.73
C SER A 49 18.10 -6.98 -3.67
N ARG A 50 17.96 -6.53 -2.41
CA ARG A 50 17.36 -7.33 -1.34
C ARG A 50 15.91 -7.71 -1.66
N LEU A 51 15.10 -6.75 -2.10
CA LEU A 51 13.70 -7.00 -2.46
C LEU A 51 13.61 -7.87 -3.71
N GLN A 52 14.44 -7.61 -4.73
CA GLN A 52 14.47 -8.43 -5.95
C GLN A 52 14.81 -9.89 -5.66
N ASN A 53 15.80 -10.13 -4.80
CA ASN A 53 16.20 -11.49 -4.42
C ASN A 53 15.11 -12.19 -3.58
N LYS A 54 14.50 -11.48 -2.62
CA LYS A 54 13.43 -12.05 -1.78
C LYS A 54 12.16 -12.33 -2.59
N PHE A 55 11.80 -11.42 -3.49
CA PHE A 55 10.55 -11.46 -4.26
C PHE A 55 10.83 -11.60 -5.76
N ASN A 56 11.58 -12.64 -6.14
CA ASN A 56 11.99 -12.89 -7.52
C ASN A 56 10.82 -12.98 -8.52
N TRP A 57 9.63 -13.32 -8.05
CA TRP A 57 8.42 -13.39 -8.84
C TRP A 57 8.02 -12.03 -9.42
N MET A 58 8.42 -10.92 -8.81
CA MET A 58 8.09 -9.58 -9.29
C MET A 58 8.66 -9.27 -10.67
N GLU A 59 9.74 -9.96 -11.05
CA GLU A 59 10.37 -9.82 -12.35
C GLU A 59 9.69 -10.67 -13.43
N GLN A 60 8.68 -11.46 -13.08
CA GLN A 60 7.86 -12.12 -14.09
C GLN A 60 6.98 -11.09 -14.79
N ASP A 61 6.77 -11.29 -16.09
CA ASP A 61 6.16 -10.27 -16.94
C ASP A 61 4.76 -9.88 -16.48
N GLU A 62 3.95 -10.80 -15.96
CA GLU A 62 2.61 -10.51 -15.45
C GLU A 62 2.60 -9.44 -14.35
N TYR A 63 3.53 -9.50 -13.39
CA TYR A 63 3.65 -8.50 -12.33
C TYR A 63 4.24 -7.20 -12.84
N ARG A 64 5.22 -7.25 -13.75
CA ARG A 64 5.76 -6.02 -14.38
C ARG A 64 4.69 -5.29 -15.19
N GLN A 65 3.83 -6.00 -15.92
CA GLN A 65 2.71 -5.38 -16.63
C GLN A 65 1.66 -4.83 -15.64
N ASN A 66 1.36 -5.53 -14.55
CA ASN A 66 0.40 -5.02 -13.56
C ASN A 66 0.90 -3.74 -12.87
N ARG A 67 2.20 -3.64 -12.53
CA ARG A 67 2.81 -2.42 -11.94
C ARG A 67 2.81 -1.19 -12.85
N LYS A 68 2.68 -1.37 -14.17
CA LYS A 68 2.47 -0.22 -15.08
C LYS A 68 1.17 0.54 -14.78
N LYS A 69 0.20 -0.09 -14.12
CA LYS A 69 -1.03 0.55 -13.62
C LYS A 69 -0.79 1.34 -12.32
N LYS A 70 0.33 2.05 -12.22
CA LYS A 70 0.64 2.97 -11.12
C LYS A 70 -0.27 4.19 -11.12
N LEU A 71 -0.34 4.89 -10.00
CA LEU A 71 -1.14 6.09 -9.87
C LEU A 71 -0.66 7.19 -10.82
N ILE A 72 -1.57 7.72 -11.63
CA ILE A 72 -1.29 8.87 -12.50
C ILE A 72 -1.62 10.14 -11.73
N ILE A 73 -0.59 10.94 -11.47
CA ILE A 73 -0.67 12.24 -10.79
C ILE A 73 -0.67 13.35 -11.84
N LYS A 74 -1.62 14.28 -11.74
CA LYS A 74 -1.66 15.44 -12.62
C LYS A 74 -0.52 16.41 -12.28
N LYS A 75 0.05 17.07 -13.29
CA LYS A 75 1.13 18.04 -13.10
C LYS A 75 0.80 19.12 -12.06
N SER A 76 -0.44 19.59 -12.01
CA SER A 76 -0.89 20.58 -11.02
C SER A 76 -0.75 20.10 -9.57
N LYS A 77 -1.01 18.81 -9.32
CA LYS A 77 -0.88 18.20 -7.99
C LYS A 77 0.54 17.81 -7.64
N GLN A 78 1.44 17.74 -8.63
CA GLN A 78 2.80 17.31 -8.37
C GLN A 78 3.55 18.33 -7.50
N GLU A 79 3.39 19.62 -7.76
CA GLU A 79 4.01 20.67 -6.94
C GLU A 79 3.51 20.66 -5.49
N GLU A 80 2.19 20.47 -5.29
CA GLU A 80 1.59 20.32 -3.97
C GLU A 80 2.16 19.11 -3.21
N ILE A 81 2.37 17.99 -3.92
CA ILE A 81 2.97 16.77 -3.35
C ILE A 81 4.44 16.98 -2.98
N GLU A 82 5.24 17.66 -3.80
CA GLU A 82 6.65 17.92 -3.45
C GLU A 82 6.77 18.85 -2.24
N ASN A 83 5.95 19.91 -2.16
CA ASN A 83 5.94 20.80 -0.99
C ASN A 83 5.54 20.05 0.30
N THR A 84 4.55 19.17 0.18
CA THR A 84 4.08 18.32 1.29
C THR A 84 5.14 17.29 1.68
N TYR A 85 5.83 16.70 0.70
CA TYR A 85 6.95 15.81 0.92
C TYR A 85 8.04 16.50 1.74
N ASP A 86 8.44 17.71 1.37
CA ASP A 86 9.49 18.45 2.08
C ASP A 86 9.09 18.75 3.52
N TYR A 87 7.83 19.09 3.76
CA TYR A 87 7.33 19.33 5.11
C TYR A 87 7.32 18.06 5.97
N ILE A 88 6.80 16.94 5.44
CA ILE A 88 6.82 15.65 6.14
C ILE A 88 8.27 15.17 6.35
N TRP A 89 9.18 15.47 5.42
CA TRP A 89 10.59 15.13 5.51
C TRP A 89 11.27 15.82 6.69
N GLU A 90 10.99 17.11 6.91
CA GLU A 90 11.50 17.81 8.11
C GLU A 90 10.83 17.30 9.39
N TYR A 91 9.50 17.10 9.38
CA TYR A 91 8.79 16.52 10.51
C TYR A 91 9.38 15.17 10.96
N GLN A 92 9.63 14.25 10.02
CA GLN A 92 10.17 12.94 10.37
C GLN A 92 11.55 13.03 11.04
N LYS A 93 12.38 14.01 10.65
CA LYS A 93 13.69 14.23 11.27
C LYS A 93 13.56 14.72 12.70
N GLU A 94 12.65 15.66 12.94
CA GLU A 94 12.38 16.20 14.27
C GLU A 94 11.90 15.10 15.22
N GLN A 95 10.98 14.26 14.73
CA GLN A 95 10.44 13.12 15.48
C GLN A 95 11.38 11.91 15.50
N LYS A 96 12.50 11.95 14.76
CA LYS A 96 13.47 10.84 14.59
C LYS A 96 12.81 9.55 14.10
N LEU A 97 11.80 9.70 13.25
CA LEU A 97 11.19 8.59 12.53
C LEU A 97 12.17 8.14 11.44
N ASN A 98 12.15 6.86 11.11
CA ASN A 98 13.02 6.28 10.10
C ASN A 98 12.20 5.94 8.86
N LEU A 99 11.66 6.96 8.20
CA LEU A 99 10.88 6.79 6.98
C LEU A 99 11.77 6.94 5.75
N SER A 100 11.57 6.04 4.79
CA SER A 100 12.22 6.14 3.51
C SER A 100 11.60 7.25 2.64
N ARG A 101 12.26 7.54 1.52
CA ARG A 101 11.76 8.51 0.55
C ARG A 101 10.40 8.08 -0.01
N GLU A 102 10.28 6.83 -0.40
CA GLU A 102 9.09 6.23 -0.97
C GLU A 102 7.90 6.20 0.00
N ASP A 103 8.15 6.00 1.30
CA ASP A 103 7.12 6.10 2.34
C ASP A 103 6.52 7.51 2.39
N ILE A 104 7.37 8.52 2.45
CA ILE A 104 6.93 9.92 2.54
C ILE A 104 6.21 10.36 1.28
N TYR A 105 6.65 9.93 0.09
CA TYR A 105 5.89 10.18 -1.13
C TYR A 105 4.52 9.52 -1.11
N CYS A 106 4.37 8.33 -0.53
CA CYS A 106 3.06 7.70 -0.41
C CYS A 106 2.14 8.52 0.51
N ILE A 107 2.64 8.99 1.65
CA ILE A 107 1.89 9.82 2.61
C ILE A 107 1.50 11.16 1.96
N ALA A 108 2.47 11.90 1.42
CA ALA A 108 2.24 13.19 0.76
C ALA A 108 1.24 13.08 -0.39
N THR A 109 1.37 12.02 -1.21
CA THR A 109 0.42 11.77 -2.30
C THR A 109 -0.97 11.46 -1.78
N ALA A 110 -1.08 10.67 -0.71
CA ALA A 110 -2.37 10.32 -0.12
C ALA A 110 -3.07 11.55 0.46
N LEU A 111 -2.32 12.42 1.13
CA LEU A 111 -2.80 13.69 1.66
C LEU A 111 -3.34 14.60 0.55
N GLU A 112 -2.50 14.93 -0.42
CA GLU A 112 -2.82 15.91 -1.46
C GLU A 112 -3.93 15.49 -2.43
N LEU A 113 -4.13 14.17 -2.57
CA LEU A 113 -5.18 13.61 -3.40
C LEU A 113 -6.42 13.20 -2.60
N GLY A 114 -6.39 13.28 -1.26
CA GLY A 114 -7.45 12.79 -0.39
C GLY A 114 -7.74 11.29 -0.58
N THR A 115 -6.72 10.50 -0.90
CA THR A 115 -6.85 9.05 -1.13
C THR A 115 -6.49 8.26 0.11
N LYS A 116 -7.05 7.05 0.24
CA LYS A 116 -6.65 6.14 1.32
C LYS A 116 -5.25 5.59 1.07
N LEU A 117 -4.42 5.51 2.11
CA LEU A 117 -3.14 4.81 2.11
C LEU A 117 -3.26 3.51 2.90
N VAL A 118 -2.63 2.44 2.42
CA VAL A 118 -2.57 1.16 3.13
C VAL A 118 -1.13 0.86 3.50
N THR A 119 -0.90 0.67 4.78
CA THR A 119 0.41 0.32 5.34
C THR A 119 0.24 -0.34 6.71
N ASP A 120 1.19 -1.20 7.06
CA ASP A 120 1.31 -1.77 8.41
C ASP A 120 2.51 -1.19 9.18
N ASP A 121 3.27 -0.27 8.57
CA ASP A 121 4.43 0.36 9.19
C ASP A 121 3.98 1.37 10.26
N GLN A 122 4.49 1.22 11.49
CA GLN A 122 4.03 2.02 12.62
C GLN A 122 4.48 3.49 12.52
N ASN A 123 5.66 3.76 11.96
CA ASN A 123 6.13 5.13 11.76
C ASN A 123 5.28 5.81 10.68
N MET A 124 4.92 5.09 9.61
CA MET A 124 4.03 5.63 8.58
C MET A 124 2.64 5.92 9.14
N ILE A 125 2.08 5.01 9.96
CA ILE A 125 0.78 5.20 10.62
C ILE A 125 0.82 6.42 11.54
N GLU A 126 1.90 6.60 12.30
CA GLU A 126 2.08 7.76 13.18
C GLU A 126 2.02 9.07 12.39
N VAL A 127 2.80 9.17 11.31
CA VAL A 127 2.76 10.35 10.43
C VAL A 127 1.39 10.50 9.76
N CYS A 128 0.76 9.42 9.30
CA CYS A 128 -0.58 9.52 8.72
C CYS A 128 -1.59 10.10 9.71
N ASN A 129 -1.52 9.71 10.99
CA ASN A 129 -2.42 10.24 12.01
C ASN A 129 -2.14 11.72 12.30
N GLU A 130 -0.87 12.12 12.40
CA GLU A 130 -0.50 13.53 12.61
C GLU A 130 -1.00 14.43 11.47
N PHE A 131 -0.89 13.94 10.24
CA PHE A 131 -1.26 14.67 9.03
C PHE A 131 -2.70 14.42 8.56
N GLU A 132 -3.51 13.73 9.37
CA GLU A 132 -4.90 13.37 9.07
C GLU A 132 -5.09 12.62 7.73
N VAL A 133 -4.08 11.86 7.30
CA VAL A 133 -4.16 10.97 6.14
C VAL A 133 -5.00 9.75 6.48
N ASN A 134 -5.98 9.43 5.63
CA ASN A 134 -6.80 8.24 5.79
C ASN A 134 -5.97 6.97 5.56
N VAL A 135 -5.64 6.26 6.65
CA VAL A 135 -4.77 5.09 6.64
C VAL A 135 -5.52 3.82 7.04
N PHE A 136 -5.33 2.74 6.29
CA PHE A 136 -5.82 1.38 6.58
C PHE A 136 -4.64 0.45 6.85
N SER A 137 -4.85 -0.58 7.68
CA SER A 137 -3.93 -1.73 7.70
C SER A 137 -4.20 -2.68 6.53
N THR A 138 -3.24 -3.55 6.22
CA THR A 138 -3.41 -4.52 5.12
C THR A 138 -4.61 -5.45 5.40
N LEU A 139 -4.84 -5.81 6.65
CA LEU A 139 -5.99 -6.65 7.03
C LEU A 139 -7.33 -5.91 6.91
N GLU A 140 -7.36 -4.60 7.17
CA GLU A 140 -8.53 -3.77 6.92
C GLU A 140 -8.86 -3.68 5.42
N LEU A 141 -7.83 -3.56 4.57
CA LEU A 141 -8.00 -3.64 3.12
C LEU A 141 -8.58 -5.01 2.69
N MET A 142 -8.05 -6.11 3.24
CA MET A 142 -8.58 -7.45 2.94
C MET A 142 -10.04 -7.59 3.39
N LYS A 143 -10.42 -6.99 4.52
CA LYS A 143 -11.81 -6.96 4.98
C LYS A 143 -12.69 -6.18 4.00
N LEU A 144 -12.23 -5.02 3.53
CA LEU A 144 -12.94 -4.24 2.51
C LEU A 144 -13.15 -5.05 1.22
N MET A 145 -12.12 -5.76 0.75
CA MET A 145 -12.23 -6.64 -0.42
C MET A 145 -13.23 -7.76 -0.21
N PHE A 146 -13.21 -8.40 0.96
CA PHE A 146 -14.14 -9.47 1.33
C PHE A 146 -15.58 -8.98 1.37
N ASP A 147 -15.84 -7.84 2.02
CA ASP A 147 -17.18 -7.25 2.13
C ASP A 147 -17.77 -6.85 0.76
N ASN A 148 -16.90 -6.65 -0.22
CA ASN A 148 -17.27 -6.35 -1.60
C ASN A 148 -17.22 -7.57 -2.53
N ASN A 149 -17.13 -8.79 -1.98
CA ASN A 149 -17.03 -10.06 -2.71
C ASN A 149 -15.87 -10.09 -3.73
N HIS A 150 -14.80 -9.34 -3.48
CA HIS A 150 -13.61 -9.34 -4.33
C HIS A 150 -12.68 -10.51 -4.01
N ILE A 151 -12.63 -10.90 -2.74
CA ILE A 151 -11.95 -12.10 -2.24
C ILE A 151 -12.89 -12.84 -1.29
N ASP A 152 -12.61 -14.12 -1.01
CA ASP A 152 -13.36 -14.94 -0.06
C ASP A 152 -12.51 -15.33 1.17
N LEU A 153 -13.12 -16.02 2.14
CA LEU A 153 -12.43 -16.48 3.36
C LEU A 153 -11.31 -17.48 3.07
N ASN A 154 -11.45 -18.27 2.00
CA ASN A 154 -10.41 -19.23 1.59
C ASN A 154 -9.16 -18.46 1.13
N LYS A 155 -9.34 -17.43 0.29
CA LYS A 155 -8.27 -16.56 -0.17
C LYS A 155 -7.62 -15.79 0.98
N ILE A 156 -8.40 -15.30 1.95
CA ILE A 156 -7.86 -14.68 3.17
C ILE A 156 -6.98 -15.67 3.93
N SER A 157 -7.45 -16.90 4.11
CA SER A 157 -6.69 -17.95 4.82
C SER A 157 -5.39 -18.26 4.10
N GLU A 158 -5.44 -18.49 2.78
CA GLU A 158 -4.28 -18.72 1.91
C GLU A 158 -3.24 -17.60 2.04
N ILE A 159 -3.66 -16.34 1.95
CA ILE A 159 -2.78 -15.17 2.08
C ILE A 159 -2.10 -15.15 3.45
N THR A 160 -2.86 -15.30 4.54
CA THR A 160 -2.29 -15.23 5.88
C THR A 160 -1.41 -16.43 6.25
N GLU A 161 -1.68 -17.61 5.68
CA GLU A 161 -0.80 -18.78 5.81
C GLU A 161 0.51 -18.58 5.05
N TYR A 162 0.44 -18.01 3.84
CA TYR A 162 1.64 -17.66 3.09
C TYR A 162 2.51 -16.63 3.84
N TRP A 163 1.92 -15.59 4.43
CA TRP A 163 2.68 -14.63 5.23
C TRP A 163 3.32 -15.25 6.47
N LYS A 164 2.66 -16.21 7.13
CA LYS A 164 3.27 -16.97 8.24
C LYS A 164 4.47 -17.78 7.76
N TYR A 165 4.33 -18.45 6.62
CA TYR A 165 5.41 -19.25 6.04
C TYR A 165 6.63 -18.39 5.68
N GLU A 166 6.41 -17.22 5.09
CA GLU A 166 7.46 -16.26 4.70
C GLU A 166 8.00 -15.41 5.88
N ASN A 167 7.47 -15.60 7.10
CA ASN A 167 7.72 -14.76 8.27
C ASN A 167 7.54 -13.25 7.99
N ASP A 168 6.49 -12.90 7.25
CA ASP A 168 6.18 -11.54 6.78
C ASP A 168 4.80 -11.06 7.24
N LEU A 169 4.48 -11.33 8.51
CA LEU A 169 3.23 -10.86 9.11
C LEU A 169 3.29 -9.35 9.41
N PRO A 170 2.17 -8.62 9.21
CA PRO A 170 1.99 -7.27 9.73
C PRO A 170 2.30 -7.16 11.23
N ALA A 171 2.84 -6.02 11.68
CA ALA A 171 3.22 -5.81 13.08
C ALA A 171 2.06 -6.07 14.07
N ASN A 172 0.86 -5.60 13.73
CA ASN A 172 -0.35 -5.75 14.55
C ASN A 172 -1.24 -6.93 14.13
N PHE A 173 -0.70 -7.90 13.39
CA PHE A 173 -1.48 -8.97 12.73
C PHE A 173 -2.49 -9.66 13.66
N GLN A 174 -2.09 -10.10 14.85
CA GLN A 174 -2.99 -10.84 15.74
C GLN A 174 -4.19 -10.02 16.21
N LYS A 175 -3.95 -8.74 16.54
CA LYS A 175 -4.98 -7.80 16.99
C LYS A 175 -5.95 -7.51 15.85
N ASP A 176 -5.43 -7.15 14.69
CA ASP A 176 -6.22 -6.77 13.53
C ASP A 176 -6.98 -7.95 12.94
N PHE A 177 -6.36 -9.13 12.86
CA PHE A 177 -7.01 -10.32 12.35
C PHE A 177 -8.20 -10.71 13.21
N LYS A 178 -8.06 -10.63 14.55
CA LYS A 178 -9.18 -10.84 15.47
C LYS A 178 -10.26 -9.77 15.29
N LYS A 179 -9.90 -8.50 15.10
CA LYS A 179 -10.86 -7.41 14.91
C LYS A 179 -11.71 -7.57 13.65
N PHE A 180 -11.11 -8.04 12.55
CA PHE A 180 -11.76 -8.01 11.23
C PHE A 180 -12.37 -9.35 10.80
N PHE A 181 -11.87 -10.48 11.30
CA PHE A 181 -12.24 -11.82 10.80
C PHE A 181 -12.64 -12.82 11.89
N LYS A 182 -12.77 -12.42 13.16
CA LYS A 182 -13.27 -13.25 14.27
C LYS A 182 -14.35 -12.53 15.05
#